data_AF-A0A971PDK9-F1
#
_entry.id   AF-A0A971PDK9-F1
#
_cell.length_a   1.000
_cell.length_b   1.000
_cell.length_c   1.000
_cell.angle_alpha   90.00
_cell.angle_beta   90.00
_cell.angle_gamma   90.00
#
_symmetry.space_group_name_H-M   'P 1'
#
loop_
_entity.id
_entity.type
_entity.pdbx_description
1 polymer ?
#
loop_
_entity_poly.entity_id
_entity_poly.type
_entity_poly.pdbx_seq_one_letter_code
_entity_poly.pdbx_strand_id
1 'polypeptide(L)'
;MDYELSVLDRKILNLLQKDFPLSEQPFAAMAAELNIVEEDLLKHIADMKKAGIIRRIGAIIESRAIGFYSTLCACRVENSRADEVAAIINRQTGVTHNYLRDQEYNLWFTLSCENEQKARGIIAELEASTGVPILSMPTERVYKIKVALDMGENNAI
;
A
#
# COMPACT_ATOMS: atom_id res chain seq x y z
N MET A 1 24.37 -2.83 -0.18
CA MET A 1 24.81 -3.78 0.86
C MET A 1 23.59 -4.59 1.18
N ASP A 2 23.60 -5.89 0.88
CA ASP A 2 22.46 -6.75 1.16
C ASP A 2 22.38 -6.95 2.68
N TYR A 3 21.28 -6.52 3.29
CA TYR A 3 21.03 -6.70 4.72
C TYR A 3 20.54 -8.13 4.95
N GLU A 4 21.33 -8.95 5.63
CA GLU A 4 20.94 -10.31 5.99
C GLU A 4 20.13 -10.30 7.30
N LEU A 5 18.90 -10.82 7.26
CA LEU A 5 18.01 -10.84 8.42
C LEU A 5 18.42 -11.90 9.42
N SER A 6 18.82 -11.45 10.62
CA SER A 6 19.05 -12.33 11.77
C SER A 6 17.74 -12.97 12.26
N VAL A 7 17.85 -14.02 13.07
CA VAL A 7 16.70 -14.65 13.75
C VAL A 7 15.93 -13.62 14.58
N LEU A 8 16.64 -12.72 15.25
CA LEU A 8 16.03 -11.66 16.04
C LEU A 8 15.29 -10.65 15.16
N ASP A 9 15.89 -10.22 14.05
CA ASP A 9 15.22 -9.32 13.08
C ASP A 9 13.89 -9.89 12.61
N ARG A 10 13.85 -11.18 12.29
CA ARG A 10 12.63 -11.85 11.84
C ARG A 10 11.55 -11.86 12.91
N LYS A 11 11.92 -12.11 14.18
CA LYS A 11 10.99 -12.03 15.32
C LYS A 11 10.44 -10.62 15.50
N ILE A 12 11.31 -9.60 15.43
CA ILE A 12 10.93 -8.19 15.50
C ILE A 12 9.95 -7.85 14.37
N LEU A 13 10.25 -8.23 13.12
CA LEU A 13 9.38 -8.00 11.97
C LEU A 13 8.03 -8.70 12.10
N ASN A 14 7.98 -9.90 12.67
CA ASN A 14 6.73 -10.61 12.92
C ASN A 14 5.84 -9.86 13.91
N LEU A 15 6.39 -9.35 15.02
CA LEU A 15 5.65 -8.51 15.98
C LEU A 15 5.17 -7.21 15.35
N LEU A 16 6.05 -6.49 14.64
CA LEU A 16 5.69 -5.23 13.96
C LEU A 16 4.54 -5.40 12.95
N GLN A 17 4.48 -6.53 12.24
CA GLN A 17 3.46 -6.79 11.22
C GLN A 17 2.11 -7.25 11.80
N LYS A 18 2.13 -8.04 12.88
CA LYS A 18 0.94 -8.75 13.36
C LYS A 18 0.33 -8.10 14.60
N ASP A 19 1.17 -7.80 15.59
CA ASP A 19 0.79 -7.58 16.99
C ASP A 19 1.53 -6.37 17.60
N PHE A 20 1.63 -5.26 16.86
CA PHE A 20 2.24 -4.04 17.37
C PHE A 20 1.48 -3.54 18.63
N PRO A 21 2.13 -3.42 19.80
CA PRO A 21 1.42 -3.07 21.04
C PRO A 21 0.81 -1.66 20.99
N LEU A 22 -0.44 -1.53 21.44
CA LEU A 22 -1.09 -0.25 21.66
C LEU A 22 -0.96 0.15 23.13
N SER A 23 0.22 0.65 23.51
CA SER A 23 0.53 1.11 24.87
C SER A 23 1.35 2.40 24.84
N GLU A 24 1.58 3.02 26.00
CA GLU A 24 2.42 4.22 26.12
C GLU A 24 3.89 3.95 25.74
N GLN A 25 4.37 2.72 25.94
CA GLN A 25 5.74 2.30 25.66
C GLN A 25 5.76 1.02 24.81
N PRO A 26 5.36 1.10 23.52
CA PRO A 26 5.15 -0.09 22.69
C PRO A 26 6.44 -0.86 22.42
N PHE A 27 7.58 -0.17 22.28
CA PHE A 27 8.88 -0.80 22.06
C PHE A 27 9.41 -1.47 23.33
N ALA A 28 9.22 -0.88 24.52
CA ALA A 28 9.51 -1.54 25.78
C ALA A 28 8.70 -2.85 25.94
N ALA A 29 7.41 -2.82 25.61
CA ALA A 29 6.56 -4.01 25.66
C ALA A 29 7.05 -5.12 24.69
N MET A 30 7.41 -4.76 23.46
CA MET A 30 7.99 -5.69 22.49
C MET A 30 9.34 -6.26 22.96
N ALA A 31 10.19 -5.42 23.55
CA ALA A 31 11.50 -5.82 24.05
C ALA A 31 11.36 -6.84 25.19
N ALA A 32 10.40 -6.61 26.09
CA ALA A 32 10.07 -7.55 27.16
C ALA A 32 9.57 -8.90 26.61
N GLU A 33 8.70 -8.89 25.59
CA GLU A 33 8.21 -10.11 24.94
C GLU A 33 9.34 -10.91 24.27
N LEU A 34 10.30 -10.21 23.67
CA LEU A 34 11.46 -10.81 23.01
C LEU A 34 12.62 -11.15 23.99
N ASN A 35 12.49 -10.82 25.27
CA ASN A 35 13.54 -10.95 26.29
C ASN A 35 14.85 -10.24 25.91
N ILE A 36 14.76 -9.02 25.38
CA ILE A 36 15.90 -8.16 25.04
C ILE A 36 15.78 -6.77 25.66
N VAL A 37 16.87 -6.01 25.62
CA VAL A 37 16.86 -4.59 26.03
C VAL A 37 16.19 -3.75 24.94
N GLU A 38 15.39 -2.75 25.33
CA GLU A 38 14.70 -1.86 24.40
C GLU A 38 15.66 -1.12 23.45
N GLU A 39 16.84 -0.74 23.93
CA GLU A 39 17.87 -0.10 23.11
C GLU A 39 18.32 -0.99 21.95
N ASP A 40 18.51 -2.29 22.20
CA ASP A 40 18.87 -3.26 21.16
C ASP A 40 17.72 -3.40 20.13
N LEU A 41 16.47 -3.51 20.61
CA LEU A 41 15.29 -3.55 19.73
C LEU A 41 15.25 -2.34 18.79
N LEU A 42 15.40 -1.14 19.34
CA LEU A 42 15.35 0.11 18.58
C LEU A 42 16.50 0.22 17.58
N LYS A 43 17.70 -0.27 17.94
CA LYS A 43 18.84 -0.34 17.03
C LYS A 43 18.57 -1.25 15.83
N HIS A 44 18.07 -2.46 16.07
CA HIS A 44 17.67 -3.39 15.01
C HIS A 44 16.60 -2.78 14.09
N ILE A 45 15.58 -2.13 14.65
CA ILE A 45 14.56 -1.42 13.87
C ILE A 45 15.18 -0.29 13.03
N ALA A 46 16.08 0.51 13.61
CA ALA A 46 16.74 1.61 12.91
C ALA A 46 17.61 1.11 11.75
N ASP A 47 18.38 0.04 11.96
CA ASP A 47 19.23 -0.58 10.94
C ASP A 47 18.38 -1.17 9.79
N MET A 48 17.30 -1.89 10.11
CA MET A 48 16.35 -2.39 9.11
C MET A 48 15.62 -1.27 8.34
N LYS A 49 15.31 -0.14 9.00
CA LYS A 49 14.77 1.05 8.31
C LYS A 49 15.79 1.66 7.36
N LYS A 50 17.05 1.79 7.79
CA LYS A 50 18.15 2.32 6.96
C LYS A 50 18.45 1.42 5.76
N ALA A 51 18.33 0.11 5.94
CA ALA A 51 18.47 -0.88 4.88
C ALA A 51 17.26 -0.97 3.93
N GLY A 52 16.16 -0.26 4.22
CA GLY A 52 14.95 -0.28 3.40
C GLY A 52 14.05 -1.50 3.60
N ILE A 53 14.38 -2.39 4.56
CA ILE A 53 13.54 -3.53 4.93
C ILE A 53 12.24 -3.04 5.59
N ILE A 54 12.35 -2.14 6.57
CA ILE A 54 11.18 -1.48 7.17
C ILE A 54 10.95 -0.15 6.46
N ARG A 55 9.94 -0.12 5.58
CA ARG A 55 9.57 1.11 4.85
C ARG A 55 8.90 2.15 5.75
N ARG A 56 7.99 1.71 6.64
CA ARG A 56 7.21 2.60 7.52
C ARG A 56 6.66 1.81 8.70
N ILE A 57 6.64 2.44 9.87
CA ILE A 57 5.84 2.02 11.03
C ILE A 57 4.77 3.08 11.23
N GLY A 58 3.50 2.71 11.15
CA GLY A 58 2.38 3.65 11.26
C GLY A 58 1.06 3.06 10.78
N ALA A 59 -0.02 3.78 11.03
CA ALA A 59 -1.37 3.33 10.72
C ALA A 59 -1.60 3.18 9.20
N ILE A 60 -2.46 2.22 8.85
CA ILE A 60 -3.11 2.12 7.54
C ILE A 60 -4.55 2.56 7.75
N ILE A 61 -4.95 3.63 7.06
CA ILE A 61 -6.30 4.19 7.18
C ILE A 61 -7.15 3.63 6.05
N GLU A 62 -8.27 3.02 6.38
CA GLU A 62 -9.27 2.60 5.41
C GLU A 62 -10.03 3.83 4.90
N SER A 63 -9.80 4.21 3.64
CA SER A 63 -10.39 5.42 3.04
C SER A 63 -11.92 5.44 3.11
N ARG A 64 -12.58 4.29 2.96
CA ARG A 64 -14.05 4.19 3.07
C ARG A 64 -14.56 4.48 4.48
N ALA A 65 -13.83 4.04 5.51
CA ALA A 65 -14.20 4.28 6.91
C ALA A 65 -14.17 5.77 7.27
N ILE A 66 -13.37 6.57 6.56
CA ILE A 66 -13.30 8.03 6.72
C ILE A 66 -14.12 8.80 5.66
N GLY A 67 -15.02 8.11 4.95
CA GLY A 67 -15.99 8.74 4.05
C GLY A 67 -15.50 9.03 2.63
N PHE A 68 -14.29 8.59 2.25
CA PHE A 68 -13.82 8.72 0.86
C PHE A 68 -14.39 7.61 -0.02
N TYR A 69 -14.68 7.98 -1.27
CA TYR A 69 -14.99 7.05 -2.35
C TYR A 69 -13.71 6.66 -3.09
N SER A 70 -13.61 5.39 -3.48
CA SER A 70 -12.53 4.89 -4.32
C SER A 70 -13.05 3.85 -5.31
N THR A 71 -12.54 3.93 -6.55
CA THR A 71 -12.88 3.02 -7.65
C THR A 71 -11.62 2.63 -8.42
N LEU A 72 -11.59 1.39 -8.93
CA LEU A 72 -10.58 0.96 -9.88
C LEU A 72 -11.04 1.35 -11.29
N CYS A 73 -10.17 2.01 -12.03
CA CYS A 73 -10.42 2.42 -13.40
C CYS A 73 -9.56 1.62 -14.36
N ALA A 74 -10.10 1.27 -15.52
CA ALA A 74 -9.38 0.60 -16.59
C ALA A 74 -9.68 1.24 -17.95
N CYS A 75 -8.64 1.37 -18.77
CA CYS A 75 -8.70 1.92 -20.12
C CYS A 75 -8.12 0.92 -21.12
N ARG A 76 -8.64 0.96 -22.35
CA ARG A 76 -8.01 0.34 -23.53
C ARG A 76 -7.33 1.46 -24.32
N VAL A 77 -6.00 1.48 -24.31
CA VAL A 77 -5.20 2.54 -24.94
C VAL A 77 -4.33 1.90 -26.01
N GLU A 78 -4.18 2.53 -27.18
CA GLU A 78 -3.16 2.12 -28.13
C GLU A 78 -1.77 2.23 -27.50
N ASN A 79 -0.90 1.23 -27.66
CA ASN A 79 0.40 1.20 -26.98
C ASN A 79 1.26 2.46 -27.28
N SER A 80 1.14 3.02 -28.47
CA SER A 80 1.84 4.26 -28.87
C SER A 80 1.36 5.52 -28.11
N ARG A 81 0.20 5.47 -27.48
CA ARG A 81 -0.42 6.57 -26.71
C ARG A 81 -0.41 6.34 -25.21
N ALA A 82 0.07 5.18 -24.75
CA ALA A 82 0.02 4.79 -23.33
C ALA A 82 0.65 5.86 -22.41
N ASP A 83 1.84 6.37 -22.77
CA ASP A 83 2.55 7.37 -21.99
C ASP A 83 1.83 8.74 -21.96
N GLU A 84 1.28 9.16 -23.11
CA GLU A 84 0.50 10.40 -23.25
C GLU A 84 -0.74 10.37 -22.34
N VAL A 85 -1.53 9.30 -22.45
CA VAL A 85 -2.77 9.11 -21.68
C VAL A 85 -2.46 8.96 -20.19
N ALA A 86 -1.42 8.20 -19.85
CA ALA A 86 -0.97 8.07 -18.46
C ALA A 86 -0.53 9.40 -17.86
N ALA A 87 0.17 10.25 -18.62
CA ALA A 87 0.59 11.57 -18.15
C ALA A 87 -0.59 12.51 -17.86
N ILE A 88 -1.68 12.41 -18.62
CA ILE A 88 -2.92 13.17 -18.35
C ILE A 88 -3.58 12.65 -17.07
N ILE A 89 -3.76 11.33 -16.96
CA ILE A 89 -4.36 10.68 -15.79
C ILE A 89 -3.57 10.99 -14.51
N ASN A 90 -2.24 10.99 -14.57
CA ASN A 90 -1.36 11.26 -13.43
C ASN A 90 -1.44 12.70 -12.91
N ARG A 91 -2.02 13.65 -13.67
CA ARG A 91 -2.25 15.02 -13.18
C ARG A 91 -3.42 15.10 -12.22
N GLN A 92 -4.28 14.07 -12.18
CA GLN A 92 -5.42 14.05 -11.29
C GLN A 92 -4.99 13.70 -9.87
N THR A 93 -5.18 14.63 -8.92
CA THR A 93 -4.77 14.47 -7.51
C THR A 93 -5.32 13.21 -6.84
N GLY A 94 -6.52 12.78 -7.23
CA GLY A 94 -7.15 11.56 -6.70
C GLY A 94 -6.53 10.25 -7.22
N VAL A 95 -5.61 10.30 -8.18
CA VAL A 95 -4.95 9.13 -8.75
C VAL A 95 -3.65 8.85 -7.99
N THR A 96 -3.65 7.75 -7.22
CA THR A 96 -2.49 7.36 -6.40
C THR A 96 -1.62 6.27 -7.02
N HIS A 97 -2.20 5.47 -7.92
CA HIS A 97 -1.54 4.39 -8.63
C HIS A 97 -2.03 4.38 -10.06
N ASN A 98 -1.11 4.20 -11.01
CA ASN A 98 -1.40 4.06 -12.43
C ASN A 98 -0.38 3.08 -13.04
N TYR A 99 -0.86 2.02 -13.68
CA TYR A 99 -0.07 0.90 -14.14
C TYR A 99 -0.39 0.55 -15.59
N LEU A 100 0.66 0.40 -16.40
CA LEU A 100 0.59 -0.25 -17.69
C LEU A 100 0.70 -1.78 -17.51
N ARG A 101 -0.17 -2.53 -18.20
CA ARG A 101 -0.25 -3.99 -18.18
C ARG A 101 -0.36 -4.53 -19.59
N ASP A 102 0.17 -5.72 -19.81
CA ASP A 102 0.16 -6.39 -21.11
C ASP A 102 -1.14 -7.19 -21.33
N GLN A 103 -2.27 -6.49 -21.47
CA GLN A 103 -3.62 -7.04 -21.66
C GLN A 103 -4.49 -6.06 -22.47
N GLU A 104 -5.69 -6.47 -22.91
CA GLU A 104 -6.59 -5.60 -23.71
C GLU A 104 -6.93 -4.28 -22.99
N TYR A 105 -7.33 -4.35 -21.72
CA TYR A 105 -7.31 -3.20 -20.83
C TYR A 105 -5.87 -3.07 -20.31
N ASN A 106 -5.11 -2.18 -20.91
CA ASN A 106 -3.69 -2.04 -20.64
C ASN A 106 -3.36 -0.95 -19.64
N LEU A 107 -4.21 0.05 -19.41
CA LEU A 107 -3.93 1.10 -18.41
C LEU A 107 -4.91 1.01 -17.23
N TRP A 108 -4.38 0.85 -16.03
CA TRP A 108 -5.15 0.64 -14.80
C TRP A 108 -4.75 1.64 -13.73
N PHE A 109 -5.73 2.36 -13.19
CA PHE A 109 -5.46 3.34 -12.14
C PHE A 109 -6.53 3.34 -11.06
N THR A 110 -6.17 3.73 -9.84
CA THR A 110 -7.12 3.91 -8.74
C THR A 110 -7.47 5.38 -8.60
N LEU A 111 -8.75 5.72 -8.59
CA LEU A 111 -9.24 7.07 -8.32
C LEU A 111 -9.89 7.11 -6.93
N SER A 112 -9.45 8.04 -6.09
CA SER A 112 -10.05 8.34 -4.79
C SER A 112 -10.48 9.80 -4.70
N CYS A 113 -11.70 10.04 -4.22
CA CYS A 113 -12.27 11.38 -4.03
C CYS A 113 -13.37 11.36 -2.96
N GLU A 114 -14.06 12.47 -2.77
CA GLU A 114 -15.01 12.70 -1.69
C GLU A 114 -16.26 11.83 -1.81
N ASN A 115 -16.75 11.60 -3.03
CA ASN A 115 -17.95 10.78 -3.27
C ASN A 115 -18.01 10.28 -4.72
N GLU A 116 -18.94 9.37 -5.00
CA GLU A 116 -19.14 8.77 -6.31
C GLU A 116 -19.48 9.80 -7.40
N GLN A 117 -20.29 10.81 -7.10
CA GLN A 117 -20.69 11.82 -8.08
C GLN A 117 -19.48 12.62 -8.56
N LYS A 118 -18.56 12.98 -7.63
CA LYS A 118 -17.30 13.63 -7.99
C LYS A 118 -16.40 12.71 -8.82
N ALA A 119 -16.34 11.42 -8.50
CA ALA A 119 -15.59 10.44 -9.28
C ALA A 119 -16.08 10.38 -10.73
N ARG A 120 -17.40 10.32 -10.94
CA ARG A 120 -18.00 10.31 -12.28
C ARG A 120 -17.65 11.56 -13.08
N GLY A 121 -17.67 12.74 -12.44
CA GLY A 121 -17.26 14.00 -13.08
C GLY A 121 -15.80 13.99 -13.52
N ILE A 122 -14.89 13.57 -12.62
CA ILE A 122 -13.45 13.43 -12.92
C ILE A 122 -13.23 12.44 -14.07
N ILE A 123 -13.92 11.31 -14.06
CA ILE A 123 -13.81 10.30 -15.11
C ILE A 123 -14.24 10.88 -16.46
N ALA A 124 -15.37 11.59 -16.52
CA ALA A 124 -15.84 12.22 -17.75
C ALA A 124 -14.84 13.28 -18.28
N GLU A 125 -14.22 14.06 -17.39
CA GLU A 125 -13.18 15.04 -17.76
C GLU A 125 -11.92 14.36 -18.33
N LEU A 126 -11.51 13.23 -17.75
CA LEU A 126 -10.40 12.41 -18.23
C LEU A 126 -10.72 11.77 -19.59
N GLU A 127 -11.92 11.23 -19.77
CA GLU A 127 -12.39 10.69 -21.05
C GLU A 127 -12.38 11.77 -22.13
N ALA A 128 -12.89 12.96 -21.84
CA ALA A 128 -12.89 14.09 -22.77
C ALA A 128 -11.47 14.56 -23.14
N SER A 129 -10.56 14.57 -22.18
CA SER A 129 -9.19 15.06 -22.38
C SER A 129 -8.30 14.04 -23.12
N THR A 130 -8.52 12.75 -22.91
CA THR A 130 -7.71 11.67 -23.48
C THR A 130 -8.31 11.11 -24.78
N GLY A 131 -9.62 11.28 -24.97
CA GLY A 131 -10.39 10.61 -26.02
C GLY A 131 -10.50 9.10 -25.80
N VAL A 132 -10.26 8.61 -24.58
CA VAL A 132 -10.26 7.18 -24.24
C VAL A 132 -11.37 6.90 -23.22
N PRO A 133 -12.27 5.93 -23.50
CA PRO A 133 -13.27 5.49 -22.52
C PRO A 133 -12.64 4.85 -21.28
N ILE A 134 -13.24 5.09 -20.12
CA ILE A 134 -12.76 4.63 -18.82
C ILE A 134 -13.83 3.79 -18.14
N LEU A 135 -13.51 2.52 -17.90
CA LEU A 135 -14.37 1.63 -17.12
C LEU A 135 -14.14 1.84 -15.62
N SER A 136 -15.18 2.23 -14.89
CA SER A 136 -15.17 2.34 -13.42
C SER A 136 -15.66 1.05 -12.76
N MET A 137 -14.88 0.52 -11.83
CA MET A 137 -15.14 -0.72 -11.10
C MET A 137 -15.02 -0.48 -9.59
N PRO A 138 -16.06 0.06 -8.93
CA PRO A 138 -16.06 0.23 -7.48
C PRO A 138 -16.02 -1.13 -6.79
N THR A 139 -15.34 -1.19 -5.64
CA THR A 139 -15.30 -2.42 -4.84
C THR A 139 -16.66 -2.67 -4.18
N GLU A 140 -17.33 -3.77 -4.51
CA GLU A 140 -18.60 -4.16 -3.88
C GLU A 140 -18.37 -4.89 -2.55
N ARG A 141 -17.37 -5.77 -2.51
CA ARG A 141 -17.03 -6.59 -1.33
C ARG A 141 -15.53 -6.79 -1.22
N VAL A 142 -15.02 -6.74 0.01
CA VAL A 142 -13.61 -7.01 0.33
C VAL A 142 -13.53 -8.40 0.97
N TYR A 143 -12.74 -9.29 0.40
CA TYR A 143 -12.54 -10.64 0.93
C TYR A 143 -11.32 -10.75 1.86
N LYS A 144 -10.27 -9.96 1.61
CA LYS A 144 -9.02 -9.96 2.40
C LYS A 144 -8.26 -8.65 2.22
N ILE A 145 -7.85 -7.99 3.30
CA ILE A 145 -7.10 -6.72 3.27
C ILE A 145 -5.83 -6.70 4.15
N LYS A 146 -5.49 -7.81 4.81
CA LYS A 146 -4.24 -7.95 5.58
C LYS A 146 -3.36 -9.03 4.95
N VAL A 147 -2.15 -8.63 4.55
CA VAL A 147 -1.07 -9.55 4.16
C VAL A 147 0.05 -9.35 5.16
N ALA A 148 0.29 -10.36 5.98
CA ALA A 148 1.50 -10.48 6.77
C ALA A 148 2.24 -11.69 6.23
N LEU A 149 3.52 -11.52 5.91
CA LEU A 149 4.38 -12.62 5.53
C LEU A 149 5.09 -13.09 6.80
N ASP A 150 4.94 -14.38 7.10
CA ASP A 150 5.71 -14.97 8.18
C ASP A 150 7.18 -15.03 7.79
N MET A 151 8.03 -14.40 8.59
CA MET A 151 9.45 -14.29 8.29
C MET A 151 10.24 -15.57 8.65
N GLY A 152 9.63 -16.59 9.27
CA GLY A 152 10.34 -17.73 9.88
C GLY A 152 11.25 -17.26 11.04
N GLU A 153 11.70 -18.01 12.04
CA GLU A 153 11.81 -19.43 12.32
C GLU A 153 10.90 -19.79 13.51
N ASN A 154 9.88 -20.61 13.29
CA ASN A 154 9.36 -21.44 14.38
C ASN A 154 10.32 -22.63 14.53
N ASN A 155 11.46 -22.43 15.20
CA ASN A 155 12.00 -23.55 15.96
C ASN A 155 11.07 -23.72 17.15
N ALA A 156 10.14 -24.65 17.00
CA ALA A 156 9.43 -25.26 18.09
C ALA A 156 10.40 -25.52 19.26
N ILE A 157 10.03 -25.05 20.44
CA ILE A 157 10.32 -25.76 21.68
C ILE A 157 8.98 -26.27 22.17
#